data_AF-A0A2I2DT90-F1
#
_entry.id   AF-A0A2I2DT90-F1
#
_cell.length_a   1.000
_cell.length_b   1.000
_cell.length_c   1.000
_cell.angle_alpha   90.00
_cell.angle_beta   90.00
_cell.angle_gamma   90.00
#
_symmetry.space_group_name_H-M   'P 1'
#
loop_
_entity.id
_entity.type
_entity.pdbx_description
1 polymer ?
#
loop_
_entity_poly.entity_id
_entity_poly.type
_entity_poly.pdbx_seq_one_letter_code
_entity_poly.pdbx_strand_id
1 'polypeptide(L)'
;MNQDATKFFVNAAQKLNQANKELYKPEEDIVSYLVCKNSQDAIENYLRGYLIKHEVETNQYKTIESLFQQCKIINKNFGKVKLAGLDCKAQNTDNKFCNEVSKVSHCFEIANSLETLLKKEKVI
;
A
#
# COMPACT_ATOMS: atom_id res chain seq x y z
N MET A 1 -15.95 12.56 5.98
CA MET A 1 -15.07 11.78 6.87
C MET A 1 -15.17 10.27 6.62
N ASN A 2 -16.25 9.56 7.00
CA ASN A 2 -16.31 8.10 6.76
C ASN A 2 -16.41 7.71 5.26
N GLN A 3 -17.13 8.49 4.45
CA GLN A 3 -17.21 8.25 2.99
C GLN A 3 -15.86 8.46 2.28
N ASP A 4 -14.97 9.26 2.86
CA ASP A 4 -13.66 9.55 2.27
C ASP A 4 -12.70 8.38 2.51
N ALA A 5 -12.70 7.80 3.72
CA ALA A 5 -11.93 6.59 4.02
C ALA A 5 -12.33 5.40 3.13
N THR A 6 -13.63 5.19 2.89
CA THR A 6 -14.13 4.11 2.03
C THR A 6 -13.58 4.22 0.61
N LYS A 7 -13.50 5.43 0.04
CA LYS A 7 -12.93 5.64 -1.31
C LYS A 7 -11.48 5.18 -1.38
N PHE A 8 -10.68 5.52 -0.36
CA PHE A 8 -9.30 5.04 -0.26
C PHE A 8 -9.24 3.51 -0.22
N PHE A 9 -10.06 2.83 0.59
CA PHE A 9 -10.07 1.37 0.65
C PHE A 9 -10.49 0.70 -0.66
N VAL A 10 -11.51 1.25 -1.34
CA VAL A 10 -11.96 0.74 -2.64
C VAL A 10 -10.84 0.91 -3.68
N ASN A 11 -10.23 2.09 -3.75
CA ASN A 11 -9.11 2.36 -4.65
C ASN A 11 -7.93 1.43 -4.36
N ALA A 12 -7.60 1.21 -3.08
CA ALA A 12 -6.53 0.31 -2.67
C ALA A 12 -6.77 -1.13 -3.16
N ALA A 13 -7.98 -1.65 -2.95
CA ALA A 13 -8.35 -3.00 -3.37
C ALA A 13 -8.34 -3.15 -4.91
N GLN A 14 -8.80 -2.13 -5.64
CA GLN A 14 -8.73 -2.11 -7.11
C GLN A 14 -7.29 -2.14 -7.61
N LYS A 15 -6.41 -1.32 -7.01
CA LYS A 15 -4.99 -1.26 -7.35
C LYS A 15 -4.26 -2.55 -7.00
N LEU A 16 -4.53 -3.13 -5.83
CA LEU A 16 -3.99 -4.42 -5.44
C LEU A 16 -4.40 -5.52 -6.43
N ASN A 17 -5.66 -5.55 -6.86
CA ASN A 17 -6.14 -6.50 -7.87
C ASN A 17 -5.43 -6.31 -9.22
N GLN A 18 -5.22 -5.06 -9.66
CA GLN A 18 -4.46 -4.77 -10.88
C GLN A 18 -3.00 -5.24 -10.78
N ALA A 19 -2.33 -5.00 -9.64
CA ALA A 19 -0.99 -5.50 -9.38
C ALA A 19 -0.94 -7.03 -9.41
N ASN A 20 -1.92 -7.70 -8.78
CA ASN A 20 -2.04 -9.15 -8.79
C ASN A 20 -2.18 -9.70 -10.21
N LYS A 21 -3.09 -9.14 -11.01
CA LYS A 21 -3.29 -9.58 -12.40
C LYS A 21 -2.04 -9.45 -13.25
N GLU A 22 -1.26 -8.39 -13.03
CA GLU A 22 -0.01 -8.17 -13.75
C GLU A 22 1.09 -9.13 -13.31
N LEU A 23 1.23 -9.34 -11.99
CA LEU A 23 2.28 -10.18 -11.42
C LEU A 23 2.11 -11.66 -11.73
N TYR A 24 0.88 -12.13 -11.94
CA TYR A 24 0.58 -13.54 -12.25
C TYR A 24 0.63 -13.87 -13.75
N LYS A 25 1.18 -12.98 -14.58
CA LYS A 25 1.53 -13.28 -15.96
C LYS A 25 2.82 -14.11 -16.04
N PRO A 26 3.11 -14.78 -17.18
CA PRO A 26 4.44 -15.30 -17.47
C PRO A 26 5.52 -14.23 -17.27
N GLU A 27 6.71 -14.61 -16.82
CA GLU A 27 7.76 -13.67 -16.39
C GLU A 27 8.14 -12.69 -17.51
N GLU A 28 8.20 -13.18 -18.75
CA GLU A 28 8.45 -12.40 -19.96
C GLU A 28 7.37 -11.34 -20.26
N ASP A 29 6.17 -11.52 -19.74
CA ASP A 29 5.00 -10.67 -19.96
C ASP A 29 4.70 -9.73 -18.77
N ILE A 30 5.46 -9.85 -17.66
CA ILE A 30 5.28 -8.98 -16.49
C ILE A 30 5.76 -7.57 -16.81
N VAL A 31 4.84 -6.61 -16.74
CA VAL A 31 5.18 -5.20 -16.74
C VAL A 31 5.48 -4.75 -15.30
N SER A 32 6.73 -4.91 -14.87
CA SER A 32 7.18 -4.60 -13.49
C SER A 32 6.77 -3.20 -13.01
N TYR A 33 6.80 -2.22 -13.91
CA TYR A 33 6.35 -0.85 -13.62
C TYR A 33 4.90 -0.82 -13.11
N LEU A 34 3.99 -1.54 -13.76
CA LEU A 34 2.58 -1.59 -13.37
C LEU A 34 2.41 -2.30 -12.03
N VAL A 35 3.11 -3.42 -11.79
CA VAL A 35 3.10 -4.11 -10.49
C VAL A 35 3.57 -3.15 -9.39
N CYS A 36 4.69 -2.47 -9.61
CA CYS A 36 5.28 -1.55 -8.64
C CYS A 36 4.33 -0.39 -8.32
N LYS A 37 3.85 0.33 -9.34
CA LYS A 37 2.99 1.51 -9.15
C LYS A 37 1.66 1.16 -8.52
N ASN A 38 0.99 0.11 -9.00
CA ASN A 38 -0.27 -0.30 -8.42
C ASN A 38 -0.10 -0.80 -6.98
N SER A 39 1.01 -1.45 -6.64
CA SER A 39 1.30 -1.84 -5.25
C SER A 39 1.58 -0.64 -4.35
N GLN A 40 2.36 0.35 -4.83
CA GLN A 40 2.60 1.61 -4.12
C GLN A 40 1.29 2.36 -3.86
N ASP A 41 0.46 2.52 -4.90
CA ASP A 41 -0.86 3.14 -4.81
C ASP A 41 -1.73 2.41 -3.77
N ALA A 42 -1.77 1.08 -3.81
CA ALA A 42 -2.54 0.29 -2.86
C ALA A 42 -2.07 0.48 -1.42
N ILE A 43 -0.76 0.42 -1.17
CA ILE A 43 -0.16 0.67 0.15
C ILE A 43 -0.56 2.05 0.66
N GLU A 44 -0.34 3.09 -0.13
CA GLU A 44 -0.64 4.46 0.27
C GLU A 44 -2.13 4.64 0.56
N ASN A 45 -3.00 4.11 -0.29
CA ASN A 45 -4.44 4.22 -0.11
C ASN A 45 -4.92 3.46 1.14
N TYR A 46 -4.41 2.26 1.43
CA TYR A 46 -4.76 1.54 2.67
C TYR A 46 -4.36 2.35 3.92
N LEU A 47 -3.16 2.92 3.93
CA LEU A 47 -2.68 3.70 5.06
C LEU A 47 -3.48 5.00 5.23
N ARG A 48 -3.72 5.74 4.14
CA ARG A 48 -4.54 6.96 4.18
C ARG A 48 -5.97 6.68 4.61
N GLY A 49 -6.60 5.65 4.05
CA GLY A 49 -7.94 5.23 4.42
C GLY A 49 -8.05 4.91 5.91
N TYR A 50 -7.06 4.20 6.46
CA TYR A 50 -7.00 3.88 7.88
C TYR A 50 -6.92 5.15 8.74
N LEU A 51 -5.99 6.05 8.43
CA LEU A 51 -5.81 7.31 9.15
C LEU A 51 -7.06 8.19 9.11
N ILE A 52 -7.69 8.33 7.94
CA ILE A 52 -8.91 9.13 7.78
C ILE A 52 -10.08 8.52 8.57
N LYS A 53 -10.19 7.19 8.61
CA LYS A 53 -11.20 6.50 9.44
C LYS A 53 -11.02 6.79 10.93
N HIS A 54 -9.79 7.11 11.34
CA HIS A 54 -9.42 7.52 12.70
C HIS A 54 -9.23 9.04 12.84
N GLU A 55 -9.84 9.82 11.94
CA GLU A 55 -9.89 11.29 12.00
C GLU A 55 -8.53 11.99 11.93
N VAL A 56 -7.52 11.33 11.37
CA VAL A 56 -6.17 11.89 11.15
C VAL A 56 -6.05 12.46 9.74
N GLU A 57 -5.70 13.75 9.64
CA GLU A 57 -5.42 14.40 8.36
C GLU A 57 -4.12 13.88 7.74
N THR A 58 -4.19 13.47 6.48
CA THR A 58 -3.07 12.78 5.82
C THR A 58 -2.24 13.64 4.87
N ASN A 59 -2.67 14.88 4.58
CA ASN A 59 -2.05 15.75 3.57
C ASN A 59 -0.59 16.10 3.89
N GLN A 60 -0.25 16.18 5.17
CA GLN A 60 1.10 16.45 5.68
C GLN A 60 2.06 15.26 5.55
N TYR A 61 1.55 14.03 5.42
CA TYR A 61 2.36 12.82 5.29
C TYR A 61 2.56 12.46 3.81
N LYS A 62 3.76 12.77 3.30
CA LYS A 62 4.11 12.68 1.87
C LYS A 62 4.78 11.36 1.46
N THR A 63 5.04 10.48 2.41
CA THR A 63 5.76 9.22 2.18
C THR A 63 5.02 8.06 2.80
N ILE A 64 5.17 6.86 2.23
CA ILE A 64 4.60 5.63 2.78
C ILE A 64 5.07 5.42 4.21
N GLU A 65 6.35 5.69 4.50
CA GLU A 65 6.90 5.55 5.85
C GLU A 65 6.22 6.51 6.85
N SER A 66 6.04 7.77 6.48
CA SER A 66 5.40 8.76 7.36
C SER A 66 3.95 8.38 7.68
N LEU A 67 3.17 7.93 6.68
CA LEU A 67 1.82 7.41 6.88
C LEU A 67 1.82 6.16 7.78
N PHE A 68 2.72 5.22 7.51
CA PHE A 68 2.80 3.96 8.24
C PHE A 68 3.14 4.14 9.72
N GLN A 69 4.03 5.08 10.06
CA GLN A 69 4.31 5.37 11.47
C GLN A 69 3.08 5.91 12.20
N GLN A 70 2.24 6.73 11.55
CA GLN A 70 0.99 7.20 12.16
C GLN A 70 0.01 6.04 12.37
N CYS A 71 -0.12 5.13 11.40
CA CYS A 71 -0.95 3.94 11.58
C CYS A 71 -0.48 3.08 12.77
N LYS A 72 0.85 2.96 12.97
CA LYS A 72 1.43 2.24 14.11
C LYS A 72 1.15 2.89 15.47
N ILE A 73 1.07 4.22 15.52
CA ILE A 73 0.73 4.96 16.75
C ILE A 73 -0.69 4.59 17.18
N ILE A 74 -1.62 4.51 16.23
CA ILE A 74 -3.04 4.19 16.48
C ILE A 74 -3.22 2.69 16.75
N ASN A 75 -2.60 1.82 15.93
CA ASN A 75 -2.70 0.38 16.04
C ASN A 75 -1.32 -0.28 15.89
N LYS A 76 -0.80 -0.79 17.01
CA LYS A 76 0.50 -1.47 17.07
C LYS A 76 0.59 -2.71 16.17
N ASN A 77 -0.54 -3.32 15.77
CA ASN A 77 -0.54 -4.45 14.85
C ASN A 77 -0.02 -4.10 13.45
N PHE A 78 0.00 -2.83 13.05
CA PHE A 78 0.71 -2.41 11.84
C PHE A 78 2.20 -2.79 11.89
N GLY A 79 2.82 -2.84 13.06
CA GLY A 79 4.21 -3.30 13.23
C GLY A 79 4.44 -4.76 12.81
N LYS A 80 3.38 -5.56 12.62
CA LYS A 80 3.47 -6.92 12.06
C LYS A 80 3.73 -6.90 10.56
N VAL A 81 3.35 -5.83 9.87
CA VAL A 81 3.67 -5.62 8.45
C VAL A 81 5.07 -5.04 8.35
N LYS A 82 5.98 -5.76 7.70
CA LYS A 82 7.36 -5.29 7.51
C LYS A 82 7.46 -4.54 6.18
N LEU A 83 7.73 -3.23 6.24
CA LEU A 83 8.07 -2.44 5.05
C LEU A 83 9.52 -2.63 4.58
N ALA A 84 10.23 -3.65 5.08
CA ALA A 84 11.55 -3.99 4.59
C ALA A 84 11.44 -4.49 3.14
N GLY A 85 12.30 -4.00 2.25
CA GLY A 85 12.23 -4.29 0.80
C GLY A 85 11.46 -3.26 -0.02
N LEU A 86 10.79 -2.28 0.62
CA LEU A 86 10.22 -1.12 -0.09
C LEU A 86 11.23 0.04 -0.12
N ASP A 87 12.09 0.04 -1.12
CA ASP A 87 13.22 1.00 -1.22
C ASP A 87 12.76 2.46 -1.31
N CYS A 88 11.59 2.72 -1.90
CA CYS A 88 11.03 4.06 -2.08
C CYS A 88 10.22 4.57 -0.88
N LYS A 89 10.13 3.84 0.25
CA LYS A 89 9.20 4.14 1.36
C LYS A 89 9.37 5.53 1.98
N ALA A 90 10.59 6.07 1.96
CA ALA A 90 10.95 7.37 2.53
C ALA A 90 10.91 8.52 1.49
N GLN A 91 10.48 8.23 0.26
CA GLN A 91 10.44 9.18 -0.84
C GLN A 91 8.99 9.37 -1.31
N ASN A 92 8.73 10.46 -2.03
CA ASN A 92 7.51 10.57 -2.82
C ASN A 92 7.60 9.53 -3.96
N THR A 93 6.57 8.70 -4.07
CA THR A 93 6.48 7.60 -5.03
C THR A 93 6.20 8.05 -6.45
N ASP A 94 5.74 9.29 -6.70
CA ASP A 94 5.36 9.81 -8.03
C ASP A 94 6.36 9.43 -9.13
N ASN A 95 7.65 9.65 -8.88
CA ASN A 95 8.72 9.41 -9.86
C ASN A 95 9.63 8.22 -9.51
N LYS A 96 9.23 7.34 -8.58
CA LYS A 96 10.04 6.22 -8.10
C LYS A 96 9.36 4.88 -8.34
N PHE A 97 10.09 3.94 -8.92
CA PHE A 97 9.62 2.58 -9.18
C PHE A 97 10.77 1.59 -9.20
N CYS A 98 10.45 0.32 -9.00
CA CYS A 98 11.36 -0.81 -9.13
C CYS A 98 11.07 -1.54 -10.44
N ASN A 99 12.10 -2.15 -11.04
CA ASN A 99 11.98 -2.93 -12.27
C ASN A 99 12.21 -4.43 -12.06
N GLU A 100 12.95 -4.80 -11.02
CA GLU A 100 13.22 -6.21 -10.72
C GLU A 100 11.95 -6.91 -10.24
N VAL A 101 11.62 -8.06 -10.86
CA VAL A 101 10.41 -8.85 -10.53
C VAL A 101 10.35 -9.19 -9.04
N SER A 102 11.48 -9.57 -8.45
CA SER A 102 11.60 -9.88 -7.01
C SER A 102 11.22 -8.68 -6.13
N LYS A 103 11.67 -7.47 -6.47
CA LYS A 103 11.35 -6.24 -5.73
C LYS A 103 9.88 -5.85 -5.89
N VAL A 104 9.33 -5.92 -7.10
CA VAL A 104 7.92 -5.56 -7.32
C VAL A 104 6.97 -6.59 -6.70
N SER A 105 7.38 -7.86 -6.64
CA SER A 105 6.68 -8.90 -5.88
C SER A 105 6.62 -8.57 -4.38
N HIS A 106 7.74 -8.11 -3.79
CA HIS A 106 7.74 -7.66 -2.39
C HIS A 106 6.83 -6.44 -2.17
N CYS A 107 6.78 -5.48 -3.11
CA CYS A 107 5.82 -4.38 -3.04
C CYS A 107 4.38 -4.89 -2.97
N PHE A 108 4.04 -5.87 -3.81
CA PHE A 108 2.73 -6.51 -3.82
C PHE A 108 2.43 -7.23 -2.50
N GLU A 109 3.37 -8.00 -1.97
CA GLU A 109 3.22 -8.73 -0.70
C GLU A 109 2.96 -7.80 0.49
N ILE A 110 3.62 -6.64 0.52
CA ILE A 110 3.37 -5.61 1.54
C ILE A 110 1.94 -5.07 1.42
N ALA A 111 1.49 -4.74 0.21
CA ALA A 111 0.14 -4.27 -0.05
C ALA A 111 -0.92 -5.31 0.37
N ASN A 112 -0.70 -6.58 0.02
CA ASN A 112 -1.56 -7.70 0.41
C ASN A 112 -1.56 -7.96 1.92
N SER A 113 -0.41 -7.77 2.58
CA SER A 113 -0.30 -7.90 4.04
C SER A 113 -1.07 -6.81 4.78
N LEU A 114 -1.07 -5.58 4.25
CA LEU A 114 -1.91 -4.50 4.76
C LEU A 114 -3.40 -4.81 4.60
N GLU A 115 -3.82 -5.26 3.41
CA GLU A 115 -5.21 -5.67 3.19
C GLU A 115 -5.64 -6.78 4.18
N THR A 116 -4.80 -7.80 4.33
CA THR A 116 -5.03 -8.91 5.25
C THR A 116 -5.15 -8.44 6.71
N LEU A 117 -4.30 -7.51 7.13
CA LEU A 117 -4.38 -6.90 8.46
C LEU A 117 -5.72 -6.17 8.63
N LEU A 118 -6.07 -5.29 7.68
CA LEU A 118 -7.29 -4.49 7.77
C LEU A 118 -8.56 -5.36 7.79
N LYS A 119 -8.61 -6.44 7.01
CA LYS A 119 -9.69 -7.44 7.05
C LYS A 119 -9.78 -8.14 8.42
N LYS A 120 -8.64 -8.57 8.97
CA LYS A 120 -8.59 -9.23 10.30
C LYS A 120 -9.07 -8.31 11.43
N GLU A 121 -8.73 -7.03 11.34
CA GLU A 121 -9.14 -5.98 12.29
C GLU A 121 -10.58 -5.47 12.02
N LYS A 122 -11.30 -6.04 11.02
CA LYS A 122 -12.65 -5.62 10.60
C LYS A 122 -12.74 -4.14 10.24
N VAL A 123 -11.65 -3.59 9.69
CA VAL A 123 -11.62 -2.22 9.17
C VAL A 123 -12.30 -2.16 7.81
N ILE A 124 -12.07 -3.19 6.98
CA ILE A 124 -12.63 -3.41 5.65
C ILE A 124 -13.17 -4.83 5.53
#